data_AF-A0A7Y2EFZ3-F1
#
_entry.id   AF-A0A7Y2EFZ3-F1
#
_cell.length_a   1.000
_cell.length_b   1.000
_cell.length_c   1.000
_cell.angle_alpha   90.00
_cell.angle_beta   90.00
_cell.angle_gamma   90.00
#
_symmetry.space_group_name_H-M   'P 1'
#
loop_
_entity.id
_entity.type
_entity.pdbx_description
1 polymer ?
#
loop_
_entity_poly.entity_id
_entity_poly.type
_entity_poly.pdbx_seq_one_letter_code
_entity_poly.pdbx_strand_id
1 'polypeptide(L)'
;ERELVLIVIAGEDLKTIIGPQAGLSASQLRSRHSIADDQFQVVLVGKDTGVKLRSENPVAARDLFALIDAMPMRRREMLRSKTKP
;
A
#
# COMPACT_ATOMS: atom_id res chain seq x y z
N GLU A 1 -3.17 3.44 15.68
CA GLU A 1 -2.08 3.22 14.70
C GLU A 1 -2.67 2.99 13.30
N ARG A 2 -1.91 3.16 12.22
CA ARG A 2 -2.38 2.89 10.83
C ARG A 2 -2.07 1.44 10.48
N GLU A 3 -3.07 0.70 10.03
CA GLU A 3 -2.85 -0.66 9.51
C GLU A 3 -2.34 -0.57 8.07
N LEU A 4 -1.04 -0.80 7.90
CA LEU A 4 -0.32 -0.65 6.64
C LEU A 4 0.52 -1.89 6.35
N VAL A 5 0.65 -2.19 5.05
CA VAL A 5 1.61 -3.17 4.55
C VAL A 5 2.48 -2.46 3.51
N LEU A 6 3.79 -2.48 3.71
CA LEU A 6 4.75 -1.91 2.77
C LEU A 6 5.55 -3.03 2.13
N ILE A 7 5.32 -3.23 0.83
CA ILE A 7 6.03 -4.20 0.01
C ILE A 7 6.92 -3.42 -0.95
N VAL A 8 8.19 -3.78 -1.01
CA VAL A 8 9.18 -3.24 -1.94
C VAL A 8 9.60 -4.35 -2.87
N ILE A 9 9.58 -4.08 -4.17
CA ILE A 9 9.99 -5.01 -5.22
C ILE A 9 11.15 -4.38 -5.99
N ALA A 10 12.26 -5.10 -6.13
CA ALA A 10 13.42 -4.70 -6.92
C ALA A 10 13.89 -5.90 -7.75
N GLY A 11 13.77 -5.83 -9.08
CA GLY A 11 13.96 -7.03 -9.92
C GLY A 11 13.01 -8.15 -9.49
N GLU A 12 13.50 -9.36 -9.30
CA GLU A 12 12.69 -10.49 -8.79
C GLU A 12 12.59 -10.53 -7.26
N ASP A 13 13.34 -9.68 -6.56
CA ASP A 13 13.34 -9.63 -5.11
C ASP A 13 12.10 -8.90 -4.59
N LEU A 14 11.41 -9.55 -3.65
CA LEU A 14 10.31 -8.97 -2.91
C LEU A 14 10.68 -8.91 -1.42
N LYS A 15 10.45 -7.76 -0.81
CA LYS A 15 10.60 -7.58 0.62
C LYS A 15 9.39 -6.88 1.22
N THR A 16 8.82 -7.49 2.25
CA THR A 16 7.86 -6.81 3.11
C THR A 16 8.63 -6.05 4.19
N ILE A 17 8.49 -4.73 4.22
CA ILE A 17 9.13 -3.85 5.21
C ILE A 17 8.24 -3.68 6.44
N ILE A 18 6.91 -3.58 6.23
CA ILE A 18 5.91 -3.39 7.27
C ILE A 18 4.75 -4.35 6.99
N GLY A 19 4.25 -5.01 8.04
CA GLY A 19 3.09 -5.91 7.94
C GLY A 19 3.46 -7.37 7.67
N PRO A 20 2.44 -8.23 7.43
CA PRO A 20 2.65 -9.65 7.18
C PRO A 20 3.35 -9.89 5.83
N GLN A 21 4.18 -10.94 5.77
CA GLN A 21 4.85 -11.33 4.54
C GLN A 21 3.85 -11.60 3.41
N ALA A 22 4.13 -11.06 2.24
CA ALA A 22 3.35 -11.35 1.05
C ALA A 22 3.54 -12.82 0.64
N GLY A 23 2.44 -13.56 0.48
CA GLY A 23 2.43 -14.92 -0.07
C GLY A 23 2.49 -14.96 -1.59
N LEU A 24 3.01 -13.90 -2.24
CA LEU A 24 3.05 -13.73 -3.69
C LEU A 24 4.47 -13.38 -4.11
N SER A 25 4.84 -13.77 -5.33
CA SER A 25 6.10 -13.36 -5.95
C SER A 25 6.06 -11.91 -6.46
N ALA A 26 7.24 -11.35 -6.74
CA ALA A 26 7.39 -10.07 -7.41
C ALA A 26 6.60 -10.02 -8.74
N SER A 27 6.77 -11.02 -9.60
CA SER A 27 6.09 -11.15 -10.89
C SER A 27 4.56 -11.22 -10.77
N GLN A 28 4.03 -11.94 -9.78
CA GLN A 28 2.59 -12.02 -9.53
C GLN A 28 1.99 -10.67 -9.12
N LEU A 29 2.69 -9.92 -8.26
CA LEU A 29 2.24 -8.60 -7.83
C LEU A 29 2.32 -7.57 -8.96
N ARG A 30 3.40 -7.58 -9.75
CA ARG A 30 3.51 -6.75 -10.95
C ARG A 30 2.39 -7.02 -11.94
N SER A 31 2.16 -8.28 -12.28
CA SER A 31 1.10 -8.70 -13.22
C SER A 31 -0.28 -8.24 -12.74
N ARG A 32 -0.61 -8.48 -11.46
CA ARG A 32 -1.89 -8.09 -10.85
C ARG A 32 -2.16 -6.58 -10.90
N HIS A 33 -1.11 -5.76 -10.85
CA HIS A 33 -1.21 -4.30 -10.86
C HIS A 33 -0.76 -3.66 -12.17
N SER A 34 -0.54 -4.46 -13.22
CA SER A 34 -0.08 -4.02 -14.54
C SER A 34 1.15 -3.11 -14.47
N ILE A 35 2.17 -3.56 -13.72
CA ILE A 35 3.44 -2.86 -13.50
C ILE A 35 4.50 -3.50 -14.39
N ALA A 36 5.17 -2.70 -15.21
CA ALA A 36 6.34 -3.15 -15.97
C ALA A 36 7.54 -3.42 -15.05
N ASP A 37 8.43 -4.33 -15.44
CA ASP A 37 9.60 -4.70 -14.65
C ASP A 37 10.75 -3.68 -14.72
N ASP A 38 10.71 -2.78 -15.72
CA ASP A 38 11.72 -1.76 -16.01
C ASP A 38 11.35 -0.34 -15.52
N GLN A 39 10.25 -0.18 -14.79
CA GLN A 39 9.77 1.13 -14.34
C GLN A 39 9.61 1.23 -12.82
N PHE A 40 9.94 2.41 -12.30
CA PHE A 40 9.59 2.78 -10.93
C PHE A 40 8.09 3.03 -10.83
N GLN A 41 7.43 2.42 -9.84
CA GLN A 41 6.02 2.68 -9.59
C GLN A 41 5.67 2.57 -8.11
N VAL A 42 4.86 3.52 -7.63
CA VAL A 42 4.17 3.45 -6.34
C VAL A 42 2.70 3.18 -6.59
N VAL A 43 2.18 2.12 -5.99
CA VAL A 43 0.76 1.77 -6.02
C VAL A 43 0.23 1.71 -4.60
N LEU A 44 -0.75 2.54 -4.28
CA LEU A 44 -1.48 2.48 -3.01
C LEU A 44 -2.77 1.69 -3.22
N VAL A 45 -2.91 0.59 -2.49
CA VAL A 45 -4.11 -0.25 -2.53
C VAL A 45 -4.88 -0.08 -1.21
N GLY A 46 -6.16 0.24 -1.28
CA GLY A 46 -7.03 0.29 -0.11
C GLY A 46 -7.40 -1.13 0.36
N LYS A 47 -7.86 -1.29 1.61
CA LYS A 47 -8.33 -2.61 2.07
C LYS A 47 -9.65 -3.06 1.42
N ASP A 48 -10.25 -2.19 0.61
CA ASP A 48 -11.34 -2.51 -0.31
C ASP A 48 -10.81 -3.09 -1.63
N THR A 49 -9.51 -3.39 -1.70
CA THR A 49 -8.76 -3.92 -2.85
C THR A 49 -8.62 -2.96 -4.04
N GLY A 50 -9.22 -1.76 -3.96
CA GLY A 50 -9.13 -0.76 -5.01
C GLY A 50 -7.82 0.02 -4.98
N VAL A 51 -7.24 0.27 -6.16
CA VAL A 51 -6.09 1.18 -6.32
C VAL A 51 -6.55 2.62 -6.05
N LYS A 52 -5.85 3.30 -5.15
CA LYS A 52 -6.14 4.68 -4.71
C LYS A 52 -5.14 5.69 -5.24
N LEU A 53 -3.93 5.24 -5.53
CA LEU A 53 -2.88 6.03 -6.16
C LEU A 53 -2.03 5.12 -7.04
N ARG A 54 -1.64 5.65 -8.20
CA ARG A 54 -0.56 5.15 -9.03
C ARG A 54 0.35 6.32 -9.37
N SER A 55 1.65 6.17 -9.13
CA SER A 55 2.64 7.21 -9.42
C SER A 55 3.89 6.59 -10.01
N GLU A 56 4.38 7.17 -11.09
CA GLU A 56 5.69 6.85 -11.71
C GLU A 56 6.82 7.68 -11.08
N ASN A 57 6.49 8.56 -10.14
CA ASN A 57 7.45 9.39 -9.41
C ASN A 57 7.41 9.06 -7.91
N PRO A 58 8.52 9.26 -7.17
CA PRO A 58 8.52 9.14 -5.71
C PRO A 58 7.42 10.00 -5.09
N VAL A 59 6.68 9.42 -4.15
CA VAL A 59 5.60 10.10 -3.43
C VAL A 59 6.09 10.39 -2.02
N ALA A 60 5.98 11.64 -1.56
CA ALA A 60 6.37 11.97 -0.21
C ALA A 60 5.47 11.24 0.80
N ALA A 61 6.08 10.72 1.87
CA ALA A 61 5.35 9.98 2.90
C ALA A 61 4.18 10.78 3.49
N ARG A 62 4.35 12.11 3.64
CA ARG A 62 3.29 13.01 4.11
C ARG A 62 2.04 12.97 3.23
N ASP A 63 2.23 12.91 1.91
CA ASP A 63 1.14 12.97 0.93
C ASP A 63 0.43 11.61 0.87
N LEU A 64 1.19 10.52 0.96
CA LEU A 64 0.62 9.17 1.13
C LEU A 64 -0.23 9.08 2.40
N PHE A 65 0.27 9.56 3.54
CA PHE A 65 -0.48 9.53 4.79
C PHE A 65 -1.71 10.41 4.77
N ALA A 66 -1.64 11.61 4.21
CA ALA A 66 -2.80 12.47 4.03
C ALA A 66 -3.87 11.80 3.16
N LEU A 67 -3.47 11.14 2.07
CA LEU A 67 -4.38 10.37 1.22
C LEU A 67 -5.02 9.19 1.97
N ILE A 68 -4.26 8.44 2.75
CA ILE A 68 -4.75 7.33 3.58
C ILE A 68 -5.75 7.83 4.64
N ASP A 69 -5.42 8.93 5.32
CA ASP A 69 -6.27 9.51 6.37
C ASP A 69 -7.59 10.07 5.83
N ALA A 70 -7.61 10.50 4.57
CA ALA A 70 -8.84 10.90 3.89
C ALA A 70 -9.79 9.71 3.61
N MET A 71 -9.31 8.46 3.63
CA MET A 71 -10.11 7.29 3.24
C MET A 71 -11.19 6.94 4.28
N PRO A 72 -12.42 6.58 3.86
CA PRO A 72 -13.52 6.27 4.78
C PRO A 72 -13.21 5.15 5.77
N MET A 73 -12.45 4.14 5.34
CA MET A 73 -12.05 3.02 6.19
C MET A 73 -11.15 3.47 7.35
N ARG A 74 -10.22 4.38 7.06
CA ARG A 74 -9.33 4.94 8.08
C ARG A 74 -10.11 5.74 9.13
N ARG A 75 -11.13 6.49 8.70
CA ARG A 75 -12.06 7.16 9.63
C ARG A 75 -12.80 6.17 10.53
N ARG A 76 -13.27 5.04 9.99
CA ARG A 76 -13.96 3.99 10.76
C ARG A 76 -13.03 3.31 11.78
N GLU A 77 -11.78 3.07 11.44
CA GLU A 77 -10.78 2.54 12.38
C GLU A 77 -10.56 3.50 13.55
N MET A 78 -10.39 4.80 13.25
CA MET A 78 -10.21 5.83 14.27
C MET A 78 -11.41 5.92 15.22
N LEU A 79 -12.63 5.77 14.69
CA LEU A 79 -13.86 5.69 15.49
C LEU A 79 -13.88 4.43 16.37
N ARG A 80 -13.57 3.25 15.80
CA ARG A 80 -13.50 1.98 16.56
C ARG A 80 -12.45 2.00 17.68
N SER A 81 -11.29 2.63 17.45
CA SER A 81 -10.24 2.72 18.46
C SER A 81 -10.59 3.61 19.66
N LYS A 82 -11.59 4.50 19.53
CA LYS A 82 -12.06 5.35 20.65
C LYS A 82 -13.11 4.67 21.54
N THR A 83 -13.62 3.51 21.15
CA THR A 83 -14.71 2.80 21.84
C THR A 83 -14.23 1.53 22.56
N LYS A 84 -12.92 1.24 22.56
CA LYS A 84 -12.36 0.14 23.36
C LYS A 84 -12.08 0.65 24.79
N PRO A 85 -12.71 0.09 25.84
CA PRO A 85 -12.38 0.40 27.22
C PRO A 85 -10.96 -0.05 27.59
#